data_AF-A0A371LRK1-F1
#
_entry.id   AF-A0A371LRK1-F1
#
_cell.length_a   1.000
_cell.length_b   1.000
_cell.length_c   1.000
_cell.angle_alpha   90.00
_cell.angle_beta   90.00
_cell.angle_gamma   90.00
#
_symmetry.space_group_name_H-M   'P 1'
#
loop_
_entity.id
_entity.type
_entity.pdbx_description
1 polymer ?
#
loop_
_entity_poly.entity_id
_entity_poly.type
_entity_poly.pdbx_seq_one_letter_code
_entity_poly.pdbx_strand_id
1 'polypeptide(L)'
;MLFITNRFPKGSIKTEIDRPFSFDLNNNAPSNSVYFCERQSKRKLVEVGSQAFLGRLQEARQRQILLYIHGYSNLPDDVFASVEEFQALCERSGKDE
;
A
#
# COMPACT_ATOMS: atom_id res chain seq x y z
N MET A 1 -3.77 3.25 -5.18
CA MET A 1 -3.80 3.20 -3.70
C MET A 1 -2.38 3.10 -3.17
N LEU A 2 -2.00 3.96 -2.24
CA LEU A 2 -0.70 3.93 -1.59
C LEU A 2 -0.72 2.92 -0.43
N PHE A 3 0.32 2.11 -0.28
CA PHE A 3 0.48 1.20 0.86
C PHE A 3 1.96 1.01 1.24
N ILE A 4 2.18 0.62 2.50
CA ILE A 4 3.49 0.25 3.03
C ILE A 4 3.42 -1.21 3.45
N THR A 5 4.46 -1.98 3.16
CA THR A 5 4.53 -3.38 3.59
C THR A 5 5.94 -3.76 3.98
N ASN A 6 6.08 -4.67 4.95
CA ASN A 6 7.35 -5.35 5.23
C ASN A 6 7.34 -6.80 4.70
N ARG A 7 6.36 -7.19 3.89
CA ARG A 7 6.34 -8.51 3.25
C ARG A 7 7.40 -8.56 2.15
N PHE A 8 8.07 -9.70 2.02
CA PHE A 8 9.12 -9.86 1.02
C PHE A 8 8.55 -9.70 -0.40
N PRO A 9 9.24 -8.95 -1.28
CA PRO A 9 8.94 -8.99 -2.70
C PRO A 9 9.42 -10.32 -3.30
N LYS A 10 8.80 -10.75 -4.41
CA LYS A 10 9.43 -11.77 -5.26
C LYS A 10 10.69 -11.16 -5.89
N GLY A 11 11.84 -11.71 -5.54
CA GLY A 11 13.14 -11.27 -6.06
C GLY A 11 13.96 -10.49 -5.04
N SER A 12 14.55 -9.37 -5.48
CA SER A 12 15.52 -8.60 -4.69
C SER A 12 14.86 -7.84 -3.53
N ILE A 13 15.48 -7.92 -2.36
CA ILE A 13 15.07 -7.16 -1.17
C ILE A 13 15.48 -5.69 -1.22
N LYS A 14 16.40 -5.31 -2.14
CA LYS A 14 16.84 -3.91 -2.29
C LYS A 14 15.70 -3.09 -2.87
N THR A 15 15.44 -1.91 -2.31
CA THR A 15 14.51 -0.95 -2.92
C THR A 15 15.03 -0.49 -4.28
N GLU A 16 14.16 -0.56 -5.26
CA GLU A 16 14.38 -0.03 -6.61
C GLU A 16 13.12 0.74 -6.99
N ILE A 17 13.28 2.00 -7.41
CA ILE A 17 12.16 2.88 -7.74
C ILE A 17 11.59 2.46 -9.10
N ASP A 18 10.26 2.55 -9.24
CA ASP A 18 9.49 2.23 -10.45
C ASP A 18 9.53 0.76 -10.88
N ARG A 19 10.04 -0.14 -10.02
CA ARG A 19 9.97 -1.57 -10.31
C ARG A 19 8.58 -2.14 -10.08
N PRO A 20 8.16 -3.17 -10.85
CA PRO A 20 7.03 -3.99 -10.49
C PRO A 20 7.25 -4.63 -9.11
N PHE A 21 6.26 -4.48 -8.23
CA PHE A 21 6.25 -5.13 -6.93
C PHE A 21 5.32 -6.35 -6.96
N SER A 22 5.72 -7.44 -6.33
CA SER A 22 4.84 -8.60 -6.13
C SER A 22 5.20 -9.31 -4.84
N PHE A 23 4.21 -9.77 -4.09
CA PHE A 23 4.44 -10.43 -2.80
C PHE A 23 4.96 -11.86 -2.98
N ASP A 24 5.98 -12.24 -2.21
CA ASP A 24 6.33 -13.64 -2.02
C ASP A 24 5.37 -14.29 -1.01
N LEU A 25 4.27 -14.84 -1.52
CA LEU A 25 3.24 -15.47 -0.68
C LEU A 25 3.69 -16.80 -0.04
N ASN A 26 4.83 -17.36 -0.47
CA ASN A 26 5.41 -18.56 0.15
C ASN A 26 6.29 -18.19 1.36
N ASN A 27 6.65 -16.91 1.51
CA ASN A 27 7.42 -16.42 2.63
C ASN A 27 6.57 -15.51 3.51
N ASN A 28 6.17 -16.04 4.65
CA ASN A 28 5.37 -15.30 5.62
C ASN A 28 6.17 -14.47 6.62
N ALA A 29 7.51 -14.56 6.61
CA ALA A 29 8.35 -13.81 7.52
C ALA A 29 8.30 -12.31 7.21
N PRO A 30 8.33 -11.45 8.24
CA PRO A 30 8.51 -10.01 8.03
C PRO A 30 9.96 -9.72 7.61
N SER A 31 10.12 -8.79 6.67
CA SER A 31 11.42 -8.21 6.33
C SER A 31 11.89 -7.21 7.40
N ASN A 32 13.20 -7.00 7.47
CA ASN A 32 13.82 -5.93 8.27
C ASN A 32 13.66 -4.54 7.64
N SER A 33 13.08 -4.46 6.43
CA SER A 33 12.84 -3.21 5.71
C SER A 33 11.37 -3.09 5.34
N VAL A 34 10.92 -1.86 5.13
CA VAL A 34 9.59 -1.54 4.61
C VAL A 34 9.69 -1.06 3.17
N TYR A 35 8.72 -1.46 2.37
CA TYR A 35 8.56 -1.11 0.97
C TYR A 35 7.40 -0.15 0.83
N PHE A 36 7.65 0.97 0.14
CA PHE A 36 6.65 2.00 -0.12
C PHE A 36 6.14 1.83 -1.54
N CYS A 37 4.87 1.49 -1.67
CA CYS A 37 4.31 0.99 -2.92
C CYS A 37 3.02 1.71 -3.30
N GLU A 38 2.70 1.62 -4.59
CA GLU A 38 1.42 1.98 -5.15
C GLU A 38 0.77 0.78 -5.84
N ARG A 39 -0.48 0.49 -5.48
CA ARG A 39 -1.38 -0.34 -6.27
C ARG A 39 -2.03 0.53 -7.34
N GLN A 40 -1.60 0.36 -8.59
CA GLN A 40 -2.15 1.04 -9.76
C GLN A 40 -3.37 0.31 -10.32
N SER A 41 -3.40 -1.02 -10.20
CA SER A 41 -4.55 -1.87 -10.51
C SER A 41 -4.48 -3.17 -9.73
N LYS A 42 -5.52 -4.02 -9.81
CA LYS A 42 -5.54 -5.34 -9.14
C LYS A 42 -4.33 -6.23 -9.44
N ARG A 43 -3.70 -6.07 -10.61
CA ARG A 43 -2.55 -6.87 -11.05
C ARG A 43 -1.24 -6.09 -11.12
N LYS A 44 -1.25 -4.80 -10.79
CA LYS A 44 -0.10 -3.92 -10.96
C LYS A 44 0.19 -3.17 -9.67
N LEU A 45 1.24 -3.63 -8.99
CA LEU A 45 1.84 -2.94 -7.86
C LEU A 45 3.22 -2.43 -8.30
N VAL A 46 3.59 -1.25 -7.84
CA VAL A 46 4.87 -0.61 -8.17
C VAL A 46 5.49 -0.11 -6.88
N GLU A 47 6.78 -0.35 -6.68
CA GLU A 47 7.53 0.27 -5.59
C GLU A 47 7.92 1.70 -5.99
N VAL A 48 7.41 2.68 -5.26
CA VAL A 48 7.60 4.11 -5.56
C VAL A 48 8.66 4.76 -4.67
N GLY A 49 9.04 4.10 -3.58
CA GLY A 49 10.00 4.62 -2.61
C GLY A 49 9.41 5.66 -1.65
N SER A 50 10.09 5.90 -0.53
CA SER A 50 9.57 6.73 0.57
C SER A 50 9.40 8.19 0.18
N GLN A 51 10.32 8.76 -0.60
CA GLN A 51 10.25 10.17 -1.01
C GLN A 51 9.01 10.46 -1.86
N ALA A 52 8.77 9.69 -2.92
CA ALA A 52 7.58 9.86 -3.77
C ALA A 52 6.29 9.54 -3.01
N PHE A 53 6.31 8.51 -2.16
CA PHE A 53 5.17 8.15 -1.33
C PHE A 53 4.76 9.29 -0.37
N LEU A 54 5.73 9.81 0.40
CA LEU A 54 5.48 10.87 1.38
C LEU A 54 5.18 12.21 0.70
N GLY A 55 5.81 12.50 -0.44
CA GLY A 55 5.50 13.67 -1.25
C GLY A 55 4.03 13.71 -1.65
N ARG A 56 3.46 12.57 -2.08
CA ARG A 56 2.03 12.45 -2.40
C ARG A 56 1.12 12.66 -1.20
N LEU A 57 1.55 12.27 0.01
CA LEU A 57 0.78 12.56 1.23
C LEU A 57 0.83 14.05 1.58
N GLN A 58 1.96 14.72 1.35
CA GLN A 58 2.12 16.15 1.59
C GLN A 58 1.29 17.00 0.59
N GLU A 59 1.18 16.54 -0.66
CA GLU A 59 0.39 17.18 -1.71
C GLU A 59 -1.11 16.87 -1.64
N ALA A 60 -1.52 15.95 -0.75
CA ALA A 60 -2.92 15.58 -0.59
C ALA A 60 -3.75 16.78 -0.15
N ARG A 61 -4.90 16.99 -0.80
CA ARG A 61 -5.83 18.08 -0.46
C ARG A 61 -6.62 17.80 0.83
N GLN A 62 -6.67 16.54 1.24
CA GLN A 62 -7.40 16.07 2.40
C GLN A 62 -6.74 16.61 3.68
N ARG A 63 -7.57 17.10 4.61
CA ARG A 63 -7.09 17.65 5.90
C ARG A 63 -6.64 16.56 6.88
N GLN A 64 -7.09 15.34 6.69
CA GLN A 64 -6.83 14.21 7.58
C GLN A 64 -6.37 13.01 6.75
N ILE A 65 -5.42 12.26 7.31
CA ILE A 65 -4.93 11.01 6.74
C ILE A 65 -5.39 9.89 7.66
N LEU A 66 -6.08 8.91 7.10
CA LEU A 66 -6.50 7.71 7.81
C LEU A 66 -5.57 6.55 7.44
N LEU A 67 -4.85 6.04 8.43
CA LEU A 67 -3.98 4.88 8.27
C LEU A 67 -4.76 3.61 8.59
N TYR A 68 -5.00 2.79 7.56
CA TYR A 68 -5.54 1.45 7.76
C TYR A 68 -4.41 0.47 8.09
N ILE A 69 -4.44 -0.10 9.29
CA ILE A 69 -3.50 -1.12 9.75
C ILE A 69 -4.29 -2.42 9.91
N HIS A 70 -3.97 -3.42 9.10
CA HIS A 70 -4.62 -4.73 9.19
C HIS A 70 -3.98 -5.60 10.28
N GLY A 71 -4.75 -6.57 10.78
CA GLY A 71 -4.29 -7.56 11.77
C GLY A 71 -3.52 -8.73 11.15
N TYR A 72 -3.19 -9.72 11.99
CA TYR A 72 -2.57 -10.99 11.61
C TYR A 72 -3.51 -11.88 10.76
N SER A 73 -2.95 -12.88 10.06
CA SER A 73 -3.68 -13.85 9.21
C SER A 73 -4.47 -13.27 8.03
N ASN A 74 -3.90 -12.32 7.29
CA ASN A 74 -4.52 -11.80 6.06
C ASN A 74 -3.58 -11.95 4.85
N LEU A 75 -4.15 -12.27 3.69
CA LEU A 75 -3.43 -12.15 2.42
C LEU A 75 -3.54 -10.71 1.88
N PRO A 76 -2.56 -10.25 1.09
CA PRO A 76 -2.57 -8.89 0.57
C PRO A 76 -3.85 -8.53 -0.19
N ASP A 77 -4.42 -9.45 -0.98
CA ASP A 77 -5.63 -9.18 -1.77
C ASP A 77 -6.87 -8.96 -0.88
N ASP A 78 -7.00 -9.68 0.24
CA ASP A 78 -8.11 -9.49 1.19
C ASP A 78 -8.01 -8.14 1.89
N VAL A 79 -6.78 -7.76 2.28
CA VAL A 79 -6.48 -6.44 2.84
C VAL A 79 -6.82 -5.36 1.83
N PHE A 80 -6.37 -5.48 0.58
CA PHE A 80 -6.68 -4.47 -0.43
C PHE A 80 -8.17 -4.35 -0.71
N ALA A 81 -8.92 -5.45 -0.76
CA ALA A 81 -10.37 -5.41 -0.92
C ALA A 81 -11.04 -4.64 0.22
N SER A 82 -10.64 -4.92 1.47
CA SER A 82 -11.16 -4.25 2.66
C SER A 82 -10.85 -2.74 2.67
N VAL A 83 -9.63 -2.36 2.25
CA VAL A 83 -9.22 -0.95 2.17
C VAL A 83 -9.95 -0.23 1.04
N GLU A 84 -10.16 -0.87 -0.11
CA GLU A 84 -10.91 -0.27 -1.24
C GLU A 84 -12.35 0.03 -0.83
N GLU A 85 -13.01 -0.91 -0.15
CA GLU A 85 -14.35 -0.69 0.40
C GLU A 85 -14.36 0.48 1.39
N PHE A 86 -13.43 0.47 2.35
CA PHE A 86 -13.37 1.50 3.39
C PHE A 86 -13.07 2.89 2.81
N GLN A 87 -12.14 2.98 1.85
CA GLN A 87 -11.84 4.22 1.14
C GLN A 87 -13.09 4.74 0.41
N ALA A 88 -13.84 3.87 -0.27
CA ALA A 88 -15.08 4.26 -0.96
C ALA A 88 -16.14 4.78 0.03
N LEU A 89 -16.22 4.23 1.25
CA LEU A 89 -17.11 4.75 2.30
C LEU A 89 -16.68 6.15 2.77
N CYS A 90 -15.39 6.37 3.00
CA CYS A 90 -14.87 7.69 3.38
C CYS A 90 -15.10 8.75 2.29
N GLU A 91 -14.84 8.40 1.03
CA GLU A 91 -15.03 9.29 -0.11
C GLU A 91 -16.50 9.63 -0.37
N ARG A 92 -17.43 8.73 -0.02
CA ARG A 92 -18.87 9.02 -0.06
C ARG A 92 -19.26 10.02 1.02
N SER A 93 -18.80 9.82 2.26
CA SER A 93 -19.16 10.70 3.39
C SER A 93 -18.65 12.13 3.19
N GLY A 94 -17.48 12.31 2.55
CA GLY A 94 -16.90 13.64 2.31
C GLY A 94 -17.47 14.40 1.12
N LYS A 95 -18.49 13.88 0.42
CA LYS A 95 -19.19 14.59 -0.68
C LYS A 95 -20.43 15.35 -0.19
N ASP A 96 -20.89 15.06 1.01
CA ASP A 96 -22.08 15.67 1.62
C ASP A 96 -21.72 16.81 2.61
N GLU A 97 -20.43 17.16 2.75
CA GLU A 97 -19.90 18.34 3.47
C GLU A 97 -19.35 19.39 2.49
#